data_AF-A0A960NWZ8-F1
#
_entry.id   AF-A0A960NWZ8-F1
#
_cell.length_a   1.000
_cell.length_b   1.000
_cell.length_c   1.000
_cell.angle_alpha   90.00
_cell.angle_beta   90.00
_cell.angle_gamma   90.00
#
_symmetry.space_group_name_H-M   'P 1'
#
loop_
_entity.id
_entity.type
_entity.pdbx_description
1 polymer ?
#
loop_
_entity_poly.entity_id
_entity_poly.type
_entity_poly.pdbx_seq_one_letter_code
_entity_poly.pdbx_strand_id
1 'polypeptide(L)'
;MCKFFILILLYFSSLYGRWAERTLSELSFQEKVGQLLMIPACPKYESESLKKTVCKYHIGGILVKQGHPLKQIPLLNALQKEAKLP
;
A
#
# COMPACT_ATOMS: atom_id res chain seq x y z
N MET A 1 -7.47 -32.73 -14.32
CA MET A 1 -6.91 -31.36 -14.45
C MET A 1 -7.70 -30.30 -13.70
N CYS A 2 -9.03 -30.19 -13.81
CA CYS A 2 -9.82 -29.14 -13.13
C CYS A 2 -9.74 -29.13 -11.58
N LYS A 3 -9.65 -30.30 -10.94
CA LYS A 3 -9.58 -30.41 -9.46
C LYS A 3 -8.27 -29.87 -8.85
N PHE A 4 -7.17 -29.92 -9.61
CA PHE A 4 -5.86 -29.46 -9.16
C PHE A 4 -5.78 -27.92 -9.12
N PHE A 5 -6.45 -27.27 -10.07
CA PHE A 5 -6.52 -25.80 -10.16
C PHE A 5 -7.38 -25.19 -9.04
N ILE A 6 -8.48 -25.87 -8.67
CA ILE A 6 -9.34 -25.47 -7.54
C ILE A 6 -8.59 -25.59 -6.21
N LEU A 7 -7.77 -26.62 -6.03
CA LEU A 7 -6.95 -26.78 -4.83
C LEU A 7 -5.90 -25.66 -4.70
N ILE A 8 -5.27 -25.25 -5.81
CA ILE A 8 -4.29 -24.15 -5.83
C ILE A 8 -4.97 -22.80 -5.49
N LEU A 9 -6.15 -22.53 -6.06
CA LEU A 9 -6.93 -21.32 -5.76
C LEU A 9 -7.37 -21.25 -4.29
N LEU A 10 -7.87 -22.36 -3.74
CA LEU A 10 -8.25 -22.44 -2.32
C LEU A 10 -7.04 -22.32 -1.37
N TYR A 11 -5.88 -22.83 -1.79
CA TYR A 11 -4.64 -22.70 -1.03
C TYR A 11 -4.14 -21.25 -1.02
N PHE A 12 -4.16 -20.58 -2.18
CA PHE A 12 -3.84 -19.16 -2.31
C PHE A 12 -4.78 -18.28 -1.45
N SER A 13 -6.10 -18.49 -1.51
CA SER A 13 -7.03 -17.74 -0.66
C SER A 13 -6.75 -17.95 0.83
N SER A 14 -6.33 -19.15 1.25
CA SER A 14 -6.00 -19.46 2.65
C SER A 14 -4.69 -18.83 3.15
N LEU A 15 -3.75 -18.54 2.24
CA LEU A 15 -2.44 -17.99 2.56
C LEU A 15 -2.47 -16.47 2.64
N TYR A 16 -2.98 -15.81 1.61
CA TYR A 16 -3.14 -14.36 1.60
C TYR A 16 -4.24 -13.90 2.55
N GLY A 17 -5.29 -14.71 2.74
CA GLY A 17 -6.36 -14.45 3.71
C GLY A 17 -5.82 -14.36 5.14
N ARG A 18 -4.93 -15.28 5.56
CA ARG A 18 -4.37 -15.25 6.92
C ARG A 18 -3.50 -14.04 7.19
N TRP A 19 -2.67 -13.62 6.24
CA TRP A 19 -1.90 -12.38 6.39
C TRP A 19 -2.82 -11.18 6.46
N ALA A 20 -3.78 -11.06 5.53
CA ALA A 20 -4.70 -9.94 5.48
C ALA A 20 -5.56 -9.83 6.75
N GLU A 21 -6.13 -10.94 7.23
CA GLU A 21 -6.92 -10.99 8.48
C GLU A 21 -6.08 -10.56 9.69
N ARG A 22 -4.86 -11.11 9.81
CA ARG A 22 -3.96 -10.76 10.91
C ARG A 22 -3.59 -9.29 10.85
N THR A 23 -3.12 -8.81 9.71
CA THR A 23 -2.75 -7.41 9.51
C THR A 23 -3.93 -6.50 9.84
N LEU A 24 -5.12 -6.78 9.30
CA LEU A 24 -6.32 -5.98 9.56
C LEU A 24 -6.72 -5.99 11.05
N SER A 25 -6.53 -7.10 11.75
CA SER A 25 -6.81 -7.20 13.19
C SER A 25 -5.89 -6.33 14.05
N GLU A 26 -4.65 -6.09 13.58
CA GLU A 26 -3.63 -5.30 14.28
C GLU A 26 -3.73 -3.78 13.98
N LEU A 27 -4.58 -3.37 13.04
CA LEU A 27 -4.80 -1.95 12.71
C LEU A 27 -5.84 -1.30 13.63
N SER A 28 -5.54 -0.08 14.07
CA SER A 28 -6.52 0.83 14.66
C SER A 28 -7.61 1.21 13.65
N PHE A 29 -8.74 1.73 14.14
CA PHE A 29 -9.82 2.19 13.26
C PHE A 29 -9.34 3.26 12.26
N GLN A 30 -8.50 4.20 12.71
CA GLN A 30 -7.97 5.25 11.84
C GLN A 30 -7.02 4.70 10.77
N GLU A 31 -6.17 3.73 11.11
CA GLU A 31 -5.33 3.05 10.12
C GLU A 31 -6.19 2.31 9.08
N LYS A 32 -7.25 1.62 9.49
CA LYS A 32 -8.19 0.95 8.57
C LYS A 32 -8.85 1.92 7.60
N VAL A 33 -9.30 3.09 8.08
CA VAL A 33 -9.85 4.14 7.22
C VAL A 33 -8.78 4.67 6.26
N GLY A 34 -7.57 4.90 6.75
CA GLY A 34 -6.44 5.35 5.93
C GLY A 34 -6.10 4.40 4.78
N GLN A 35 -6.21 3.09 5.00
CA GLN A 35 -5.98 2.07 3.96
C GLN A 35 -6.99 2.14 2.78
N LEU A 36 -8.14 2.80 2.96
CA LEU A 36 -9.13 3.01 1.90
C LEU A 36 -8.86 4.27 1.06
N LEU A 37 -7.85 5.06 1.41
CA LEU A 37 -7.52 6.33 0.78
C LEU A 37 -6.33 6.18 -0.17
N MET A 38 -6.41 6.89 -1.30
CA MET A 38 -5.32 7.00 -2.27
C MET A 38 -5.15 8.46 -2.69
N ILE A 39 -3.92 8.99 -2.60
CA ILE A 39 -3.64 10.40 -2.92
C ILE A 39 -2.66 10.55 -4.10
N PRO A 40 -2.82 11.57 -4.95
CA PRO A 40 -1.90 11.80 -6.05
C PRO A 40 -0.56 12.37 -5.56
N ALA A 41 0.56 11.90 -6.13
CA ALA A 41 1.90 12.39 -5.80
C ALA A 41 2.71 12.71 -7.06
N CYS A 42 3.44 13.83 -7.05
CA CYS A 42 4.34 14.23 -8.14
C CYS A 42 5.77 14.48 -7.61
N PRO A 43 6.79 13.74 -8.09
CA PRO A 43 8.17 13.88 -7.61
C PRO A 43 8.78 15.27 -7.78
N LYS A 44 8.22 16.11 -8.66
CA LYS A 44 8.70 17.47 -8.93
C LYS A 44 8.32 18.46 -7.82
N TYR A 45 7.22 18.21 -7.10
CA TYR A 45 6.62 19.18 -6.17
C TYR A 45 6.53 18.68 -4.73
N GLU A 46 6.66 17.37 -4.52
CA GLU A 46 6.30 16.75 -3.25
C GLU A 46 7.44 15.89 -2.71
N SER A 47 7.97 16.27 -1.56
CA SER A 47 8.89 15.42 -0.80
C SER A 47 8.48 15.33 0.66
N GLU A 48 8.34 16.47 1.35
CA GLU A 48 8.24 16.44 2.82
C GLU A 48 6.81 16.58 3.36
N SER A 49 5.97 17.42 2.76
CA SER A 49 4.56 17.56 3.12
C SER A 49 3.77 16.27 2.84
N LEU A 50 4.05 15.63 1.71
CA LEU A 50 3.44 14.36 1.32
C LEU A 50 3.74 13.25 2.33
N LYS A 51 5.02 13.08 2.69
CA LYS A 51 5.43 12.08 3.68
C LYS A 51 4.70 12.29 5.02
N LYS A 52 4.61 13.54 5.49
CA LYS A 52 3.86 13.87 6.72
C LYS A 52 2.38 13.48 6.60
N THR A 53 1.74 13.76 5.46
CA THR A 53 0.35 13.38 5.20
C THR A 53 0.18 11.86 5.19
N VAL A 54 1.05 11.13 4.48
CA VAL A 54 0.99 9.66 4.39
C VAL A 54 1.12 9.01 5.75
N CYS A 55 2.10 9.42 6.55
CA CYS A 55 2.31 8.87 7.90
C CYS A 55 1.19 9.28 8.86
N LYS A 56 0.73 10.53 8.82
CA LYS A 56 -0.29 11.05 9.74
C LYS A 56 -1.66 10.42 9.53
N TYR A 57 -2.03 10.15 8.27
CA TYR A 57 -3.36 9.64 7.91
C TYR A 57 -3.35 8.17 7.48
N HIS A 58 -2.21 7.48 7.62
CA HIS A 58 -2.06 6.05 7.30
C HIS A 58 -2.55 5.68 5.90
N ILE A 59 -2.24 6.54 4.92
CA ILE A 59 -2.74 6.43 3.55
C ILE A 59 -2.33 5.08 2.94
N GLY A 60 -3.32 4.36 2.40
CA GLY A 60 -3.11 3.02 1.81
C GLY A 60 -2.53 3.03 0.41
N GLY A 61 -2.69 4.11 -0.35
CA GLY A 61 -2.24 4.16 -1.74
C GLY A 61 -1.68 5.50 -2.18
N ILE A 62 -0.78 5.45 -3.16
CA ILE A 62 -0.26 6.63 -3.85
C ILE A 62 -0.51 6.50 -5.35
N LEU A 63 -1.15 7.50 -5.95
CA LEU A 63 -1.27 7.64 -7.39
C LEU A 63 -0.13 8.51 -7.90
N VAL A 64 0.94 7.87 -8.39
CA VAL A 64 2.06 8.63 -8.94
C VAL A 64 1.64 9.23 -10.28
N LYS A 65 1.78 10.55 -10.41
CA LYS A 65 1.47 11.30 -11.63
C LYS A 65 2.64 12.18 -12.03
N GLN A 66 2.79 12.36 -13.33
CA GLN A 66 3.76 13.26 -13.97
C GLN A 66 5.23 12.96 -13.61
N GLY A 67 6.15 13.33 -14.50
CA GLY A 67 7.58 13.13 -14.32
C GLY A 67 8.13 11.80 -14.85
N HIS A 68 9.46 11.76 -14.97
CA HIS A 68 10.19 10.61 -15.52
C HIS A 68 10.23 9.45 -14.51
N PRO A 69 10.13 8.18 -14.93
CA PRO A 69 10.16 7.02 -14.03
C PRO A 69 11.34 7.03 -13.06
N LEU A 70 12.54 7.41 -13.53
CA LEU A 70 13.74 7.53 -12.69
C LEU A 70 13.60 8.52 -11.53
N LYS A 71 12.72 9.52 -11.64
CA LYS A 71 12.43 10.47 -10.54
C LYS A 71 11.34 9.95 -9.60
N GLN A 72 10.53 8.99 -10.03
CA GLN A 72 9.47 8.38 -9.23
C GLN A 72 10.02 7.32 -8.27
N ILE A 73 11.06 6.58 -8.68
CA ILE A 73 11.73 5.56 -7.86
C ILE A 73 12.13 6.07 -6.46
N PRO A 74 12.91 7.16 -6.31
CA PRO A 74 13.31 7.63 -4.98
C PRO A 74 12.12 8.09 -4.13
N LEU A 75 11.09 8.67 -4.74
CA LEU A 75 9.85 9.05 -4.05
C LEU A 75 9.13 7.81 -3.50
N LEU A 76 8.90 6.81 -4.36
CA LEU A 76 8.23 5.57 -3.96
C LEU A 76 9.00 4.82 -2.88
N ASN A 77 10.32 4.72 -3.01
CA ASN A 77 11.18 4.08 -2.00
C ASN A 77 11.13 4.81 -0.65
N ALA A 78 11.14 6.15 -0.67
CA ALA A 78 11.04 6.94 0.55
C ALA A 78 9.68 6.77 1.23
N LEU A 79 8.58 6.72 0.47
CA LEU A 79 7.23 6.53 1.01
C LEU A 79 7.05 5.10 1.56
N GLN A 80 7.50 4.09 0.82
CA GLN A 80 7.44 2.68 1.24
C GLN A 80 8.26 2.41 2.51
N LYS A 81 9.45 3.02 2.65
CA LYS A 81 10.28 2.88 3.86
C LYS A 81 9.60 3.39 5.13
N GLU A 82 8.69 4.34 4.99
CA GLU A 82 8.04 5.05 6.11
C GLU A 82 6.63 4.53 6.39
N ALA A 83 6.04 3.82 5.43
CA ALA A 83 4.73 3.22 5.58
C ALA A 83 4.81 1.98 6.48
N LYS A 84 3.82 1.82 7.37
CA LYS A 84 3.67 0.61 8.20
C LYS A 84 3.32 -0.61 7.37
N LEU A 85 2.54 -0.40 6.31
CA LEU A 85 2.08 -1.42 5.37
C LEU A 85 2.54 -1.08 3.95
N PRO A 86 2.86 -2.09 3.13
CA PRO A 86 3.24 -1.89 1.74
C PRO A 86 2.06 -1.43 0.87
#